data_AF-A0A1G9ED80-F1
#
_entry.id   AF-A0A1G9ED80-F1
#
_cell.length_a   1.000
_cell.length_b   1.000
_cell.length_c   1.000
_cell.angle_alpha   90.00
_cell.angle_beta   90.00
_cell.angle_gamma   90.00
#
_symmetry.space_group_name_H-M   'P 1'
#
loop_
_entity.id
_entity.type
_entity.pdbx_description
1 polymer ?
#
loop_
_entity_poly.entity_id
_entity_poly.type
_entity_poly.pdbx_seq_one_letter_code
_entity_poly.pdbx_strand_id
1 'polypeptide(L)'
;MVGGSFDYHPEKPVSVNYKYIKESSLTDRKEEFSITDEHCFINYGKDVTVTMTSSSECEESIAGWTVKYGEVCVYIPAHNKEGLMSRPVQTDLEAITKKMIQ
;
A
#
# COMPACT_ATOMS: atom_id res chain seq x y z
N MET A 1 3.05 -13.10 12.00
CA MET A 1 3.72 -12.49 10.83
C MET A 1 2.66 -11.83 9.96
N VAL A 2 3.00 -10.74 9.27
CA VAL A 2 2.02 -9.91 8.55
C VAL A 2 1.57 -10.48 7.20
N GLY A 3 1.99 -11.70 6.81
CA GLY A 3 1.46 -12.39 5.62
C GLY A 3 2.07 -11.99 4.27
N GLY A 4 3.03 -11.04 4.26
CA GLY A 4 3.83 -10.69 3.09
C GLY A 4 5.32 -10.63 3.43
N SER A 5 6.17 -10.74 2.40
CA SER A 5 7.62 -10.61 2.49
C SER A 5 8.16 -9.81 1.32
N PHE A 6 9.04 -8.87 1.61
CA PHE A 6 9.78 -8.11 0.61
C PHE A 6 10.63 -9.03 -0.27
N ASP A 7 10.59 -8.80 -1.58
CA ASP A 7 11.43 -9.45 -2.58
C ASP A 7 12.56 -8.51 -3.00
N TYR A 8 12.22 -7.45 -3.74
CA TYR A 8 13.16 -6.43 -4.20
C TYR A 8 12.46 -5.09 -4.46
N HIS A 9 13.25 -4.06 -4.75
CA HIS A 9 12.80 -2.80 -5.34
C HIS A 9 13.81 -2.35 -6.41
N PRO A 10 13.42 -1.52 -7.40
CA PRO A 10 14.37 -0.92 -8.34
C PRO A 10 15.43 -0.06 -7.64
N GLU A 11 16.60 0.12 -8.26
CA GLU A 11 17.73 0.87 -7.66
C GLU A 11 17.40 2.36 -7.43
N LYS A 12 16.51 2.93 -8.25
CA LYS A 12 16.10 4.34 -8.17
C LYS A 12 14.61 4.44 -7.91
N PRO A 13 14.16 5.49 -7.19
CA PRO A 13 12.74 5.81 -7.11
C PRO A 13 12.14 6.01 -8.51
N VAL A 14 10.94 5.47 -8.70
CA VAL A 14 10.18 5.56 -9.95
C VAL A 14 8.80 6.15 -9.67
N SER A 15 8.08 6.56 -10.71
CA SER A 15 6.67 6.92 -10.55
C SER A 15 5.86 5.64 -10.30
N VAL A 16 5.31 5.49 -9.10
CA VAL A 16 4.49 4.35 -8.70
C VAL A 16 3.03 4.77 -8.66
N ASN A 17 2.17 4.05 -9.37
CA ASN A 17 0.73 4.19 -9.30
C ASN A 17 0.16 3.21 -8.27
N TYR A 18 -0.56 3.72 -7.28
CA TYR A 18 -1.22 2.95 -6.24
C TYR A 18 -2.73 2.93 -6.48
N LYS A 19 -3.30 1.74 -6.53
CA LYS A 19 -4.71 1.52 -6.85
C LYS A 19 -5.39 0.69 -5.77
N TYR A 20 -6.49 1.22 -5.27
CA TYR A 20 -7.34 0.50 -4.31
C TYR A 20 -8.14 -0.60 -4.99
N ILE A 21 -8.22 -1.74 -4.31
CA ILE A 21 -9.17 -2.78 -4.66
C ILE A 21 -10.53 -2.38 -4.09
N LYS A 22 -11.59 -2.41 -4.92
CA LYS A 22 -12.96 -1.94 -4.59
C LYS A 22 -13.57 -2.54 -3.31
N GLU A 23 -13.04 -3.68 -2.85
CA GLU A 23 -13.50 -4.40 -1.65
C GLU A 23 -12.68 -4.07 -0.40
N SER A 24 -11.73 -3.13 -0.47
CA SER A 24 -10.90 -2.73 0.67
C SER A 24 -11.73 -2.05 1.76
N SER A 25 -11.72 -2.62 2.97
CA SER A 25 -12.35 -2.02 4.15
C SER A 25 -11.53 -0.88 4.77
N LEU A 26 -10.28 -0.68 4.34
CA LEU A 26 -9.32 0.20 5.00
C LEU A 26 -9.53 1.68 4.67
N THR A 27 -9.96 1.98 3.45
CA THR A 27 -10.17 3.37 3.01
C THR A 27 -11.44 3.41 2.18
N ASP A 28 -12.24 4.45 2.36
CA ASP A 28 -13.45 4.64 1.55
C ASP A 28 -13.11 5.29 0.18
N ARG A 29 -11.82 5.44 -0.15
CA ARG A 29 -11.37 5.95 -1.44
C ARG A 29 -11.53 4.87 -2.51
N LYS A 30 -12.02 5.33 -3.66
CA LYS A 30 -12.10 4.55 -4.91
C LYS A 30 -11.13 5.04 -5.98
N GLU A 31 -10.28 6.00 -5.62
CA GLU A 31 -9.36 6.71 -6.54
C GLU A 31 -7.95 6.11 -6.47
N GLU A 32 -7.29 5.93 -7.61
CA GLU A 32 -5.85 5.66 -7.65
C GLU A 32 -5.04 6.96 -7.55
N PHE A 33 -3.78 6.86 -7.12
CA PHE A 33 -2.87 7.99 -7.04
C PHE A 33 -1.45 7.58 -7.42
N SER A 34 -0.64 8.52 -7.90
CA SER A 34 0.76 8.25 -8.21
C SER A 34 1.70 9.17 -7.45
N ILE A 35 2.82 8.63 -6.99
CA ILE A 35 3.92 9.37 -6.35
C ILE A 35 5.26 8.81 -6.83
N THR A 36 6.32 9.63 -6.78
CA THR A 36 7.69 9.11 -6.90
C THR A 36 8.02 8.34 -5.64
N ASP A 37 8.30 7.04 -5.75
CA ASP A 37 8.56 6.18 -4.59
C ASP A 37 9.50 5.01 -4.92
N GLU A 38 9.96 4.31 -3.88
CA GLU A 38 10.63 3.02 -4.02
C GLU A 38 9.56 1.94 -4.26
N HIS A 39 9.44 1.45 -5.49
CA HIS A 39 8.42 0.44 -5.80
C HIS A 39 8.79 -0.93 -5.21
N CYS A 40 8.16 -1.30 -4.09
CA CYS A 40 8.40 -2.59 -3.45
C CYS A 40 7.64 -3.74 -4.12
N PHE A 41 8.38 -4.78 -4.49
CA PHE A 41 7.85 -6.07 -4.92
C PHE A 41 7.69 -7.00 -3.73
N ILE A 42 6.47 -7.49 -3.51
CA ILE A 42 6.10 -8.23 -2.32
C ILE A 42 5.53 -9.59 -2.70
N ASN A 43 6.12 -10.64 -2.13
CA ASN A 43 5.54 -11.97 -2.12
C ASN A 43 4.52 -12.07 -0.97
N TYR A 44 3.38 -12.73 -1.18
CA TYR A 44 2.32 -12.83 -0.17
C TYR A 44 1.68 -14.21 -0.06
N GLY A 45 1.23 -14.54 1.17
CA GLY A 45 0.58 -15.80 1.49
C GLY A 45 -0.92 -15.81 1.20
N LYS A 46 -1.55 -16.98 1.33
CA LYS A 46 -2.99 -17.17 1.02
C LYS A 46 -3.95 -16.50 2.01
N ASP A 47 -3.47 -16.15 3.21
CA ASP A 47 -4.31 -15.68 4.32
C ASP A 47 -4.39 -14.14 4.43
N VAL A 48 -4.00 -13.43 3.36
CA VAL A 48 -4.09 -11.96 3.30
C VAL A 48 -5.27 -11.53 2.43
N THR A 49 -5.94 -10.45 2.83
CA THR A 49 -6.89 -9.76 1.97
C THR A 49 -6.19 -8.55 1.36
N VAL A 50 -5.88 -8.60 0.07
CA VAL A 50 -5.23 -7.49 -0.63
C VAL A 50 -6.20 -6.31 -0.71
N THR A 51 -5.70 -5.12 -0.39
CA THR A 51 -6.49 -3.88 -0.36
C THR A 51 -5.98 -2.83 -1.34
N MET A 52 -4.72 -2.94 -1.75
CA MET A 52 -4.08 -2.01 -2.67
C MET A 52 -3.04 -2.73 -3.52
N THR A 53 -2.98 -2.38 -4.80
CA THR A 53 -1.94 -2.79 -5.74
C THR A 53 -1.06 -1.59 -6.10
N SER A 54 0.17 -1.84 -6.52
CA SER A 54 1.07 -0.86 -7.10
C SER A 54 1.50 -1.27 -8.49
N SER A 55 1.75 -0.30 -9.36
CA SER A 55 2.35 -0.52 -10.66
C SER A 55 3.30 0.61 -11.04
N SER A 56 4.25 0.31 -11.91
CA SER A 56 5.23 1.28 -12.42
C SER A 56 5.67 0.86 -13.83
N GLU A 57 6.69 1.52 -14.38
CA GLU A 57 7.34 1.07 -15.61
C GLU A 57 8.04 -0.31 -15.49
N CYS A 58 8.30 -0.79 -14.27
CA CYS A 58 8.88 -2.11 -14.05
C CYS A 58 7.82 -3.21 -14.20
N GLU A 59 6.97 -3.40 -13.20
CA GLU A 59 5.94 -4.45 -13.15
C GLU A 59 4.79 -4.01 -12.21
N GLU A 60 3.90 -4.94 -11.86
CA GLU A 60 2.84 -4.77 -10.84
C GLU A 60 3.17 -5.55 -9.55
N SER A 61 2.69 -5.06 -8.41
CA SER A 61 2.87 -5.67 -7.08
C SER A 61 1.65 -5.38 -6.19
N ILE A 62 1.62 -5.96 -4.99
CA ILE A 62 0.70 -5.54 -3.94
C ILE A 62 1.34 -4.42 -3.11
N ALA A 63 0.53 -3.49 -2.65
CA ALA A 63 0.96 -2.32 -1.88
C ALA A 63 0.20 -2.13 -0.56
N GLY A 64 -0.77 -2.99 -0.28
CA GLY A 64 -1.47 -2.99 0.99
C GLY A 64 -2.36 -4.21 1.13
N TRP A 65 -2.49 -4.70 2.36
CA TRP A 65 -3.32 -5.85 2.69
C TRP A 65 -3.69 -5.87 4.17
N THR A 66 -4.70 -6.67 4.51
CA THR A 66 -5.06 -6.97 5.90
C THR A 66 -4.88 -8.44 6.21
N VAL A 67 -4.66 -8.75 7.50
CA VAL A 67 -4.61 -10.11 8.01
C VAL A 67 -5.73 -10.30 9.03
N LYS A 68 -6.54 -11.35 8.87
CA LYS A 68 -7.68 -11.66 9.75
C LYS A 68 -7.28 -11.91 11.21
N TYR A 69 -6.05 -12.36 11.44
CA TYR A 69 -5.53 -12.62 12.77
C TYR A 69 -4.91 -11.37 13.37
N GLY A 70 -5.72 -10.60 14.11
CA GLY A 70 -5.25 -9.53 15.01
C GLY A 70 -5.33 -8.11 14.46
N GLU A 71 -6.29 -7.81 13.57
CA GLU A 71 -6.52 -6.46 13.02
C GLU A 71 -5.21 -5.79 12.59
N VAL A 72 -4.49 -6.44 11.67
CA VAL A 72 -3.26 -5.88 11.12
C VAL A 72 -3.55 -5.35 9.72
N CYS A 73 -3.21 -4.08 9.51
CA CYS A 73 -3.20 -3.42 8.21
C CYS A 73 -1.75 -3.17 7.79
N VAL A 74 -1.40 -3.55 6.57
CA VAL A 74 -0.15 -3.17 5.92
C VAL A 74 -0.45 -2.15 4.83
N TYR A 75 0.31 -1.06 4.85
CA TYR A 75 0.28 0.04 3.88
C TYR A 75 1.73 0.35 3.51
N ILE A 76 2.07 0.20 2.22
CA ILE A 76 3.44 0.33 1.72
C ILE A 76 3.85 1.77 1.39
N PRO A 77 3.00 2.64 0.81
CA PRO A 77 3.38 4.03 0.62
C PRO A 77 3.71 4.71 1.98
N ALA A 78 4.67 5.62 2.08
CA ALA A 78 5.66 6.03 1.08
C ALA A 78 7.06 5.97 1.72
N HIS A 79 8.11 5.81 0.90
CA HIS A 79 9.49 5.58 1.35
C HIS A 79 10.36 6.84 1.34
N ASN A 80 9.84 7.93 0.79
CA ASN A 80 10.51 9.24 0.83
C ASN A 80 9.60 10.33 1.40
N LYS A 81 10.23 11.42 1.83
CA LYS A 81 9.56 12.55 2.48
C LYS A 81 8.51 13.20 1.56
N GLU A 82 8.79 13.31 0.27
CA GLU A 82 7.88 13.95 -0.68
C GLU A 82 6.59 13.12 -0.86
N GLY A 83 6.74 11.82 -1.07
CA GLY A 83 5.63 10.87 -1.13
C GLY A 83 4.81 10.83 0.16
N LEU A 84 5.48 10.82 1.32
CA LEU A 84 4.80 10.86 2.62
C LEU A 84 3.96 12.13 2.77
N MET A 85 4.46 13.28 2.32
CA MET A 85 3.76 14.56 2.39
C MET A 85 2.71 14.74 1.29
N SER A 86 2.57 13.78 0.37
CA SER A 86 1.54 13.85 -0.66
C SER A 86 0.15 13.78 -0.03
N ARG A 87 -0.78 14.57 -0.58
CA ARG A 87 -2.15 14.64 -0.06
C ARG A 87 -2.86 13.27 -0.03
N PRO A 88 -2.75 12.40 -1.07
CA PRO A 88 -3.35 11.06 -1.02
C PRO A 88 -2.84 10.26 0.18
N VAL A 89 -1.51 10.17 0.35
CA VAL A 89 -0.89 9.40 1.44
C VAL A 89 -1.29 9.92 2.82
N GLN A 90 -1.29 11.24 3.03
CA GLN A 90 -1.76 11.83 4.27
C GLN A 90 -3.23 11.50 4.57
N THR A 91 -4.09 11.55 3.54
CA THR A 91 -5.51 11.20 3.67
C THR A 91 -5.67 9.73 4.07
N ASP A 92 -4.88 8.85 3.47
CA ASP A 92 -4.95 7.41 3.71
C ASP A 92 -4.52 7.08 5.14
N LEU A 93 -3.40 7.64 5.60
CA LEU A 93 -2.91 7.43 6.96
C LEU A 93 -3.91 7.95 8.00
N GLU A 94 -4.56 9.10 7.76
CA GLU A 94 -5.64 9.58 8.63
C GLU A 94 -6.85 8.62 8.68
N ALA A 95 -7.25 8.08 7.52
CA ALA A 95 -8.39 7.17 7.43
C ALA A 95 -8.09 5.82 8.11
N ILE A 96 -6.93 5.24 7.82
CA ILE A 96 -6.47 3.98 8.40
C ILE A 96 -6.35 4.11 9.91
N THR A 97 -5.66 5.15 10.41
CA THR A 97 -5.50 5.33 11.86
C THR A 97 -6.84 5.50 12.58
N LYS A 98 -7.80 6.24 12.01
CA LYS A 98 -9.15 6.36 12.58
C LYS A 98 -9.90 5.04 12.64
N LYS A 99 -9.75 4.16 11.63
CA LYS A 99 -10.43 2.86 11.60
C LYS A 99 -9.79 1.83 12.54
N MET A 100 -8.47 1.89 12.76
CA MET A 100 -7.74 0.90 13.57
C MET A 100 -7.71 1.20 15.08
N ILE A 101 -8.14 2.39 15.51
CA ILE A 101 -8.15 2.82 16.92
C ILE A 101 -9.55 2.71 17.56
N GLN A 102 -10.58 2.38 16.78
CA GLN A 102 -11.97 2.16 17.24
C GLN A 102 -12.19 0.72 17.67
#